data_AF-A0A7I8C3N7-F1
#
_entry.id   AF-A0A7I8C3N7-F1
#
_cell.length_a   1.000
_cell.length_b   1.000
_cell.length_c   1.000
_cell.angle_alpha   90.00
_cell.angle_beta   90.00
_cell.angle_gamma   90.00
#
_symmetry.space_group_name_H-M   'P 1'
#
loop_
_entity.id
_entity.type
_entity.pdbx_description
1 polymer ?
#
loop_
_entity_poly.entity_id
_entity_poly.type
_entity_poly.pdbx_seq_one_letter_code
_entity_poly.pdbx_strand_id
1 'polypeptide(L)'
;MSKSISSLEEQYAHLNAAQLRRILIEHLTKQKLGLYWEHDSLERDTKLNGDVVLPVLDEQASLPSADGSYRNLVIEGDNFDSLRLLRATHAGKIRVIYIDPPYNTGNKDWVYNDRFVGKNDRWRHSQWLEFLYQRLRLARDLLTPDGVIMVSINDENRAKLELLMDDVFGGMRVGSLAWRTRDTTSAKGQNFSDVHEHILVYAAEGFAFNGREKTQKKYKNPDKDPRGAWNGDPLTLAFDRFDRENLFYPLHNPDTDRWYPCDENRVWAYATEKRVTDGQELQAETMEEFIRRKQILFPAEEKVVIWNSLDEIYAAIEAGDVPVTPKRKRPLITKTTPDLEFWVGKQIGFGRPLFKKFWKDLRSHVNPLSSWIFRINEVYDDEDFAAMTSPQAGEGTEVIQAIFGRKVFQYPKPPALIKELLRQASKPGDIILDFFAGSATTGQCVLELNEEDDGNRRFILCSNSEATAADVNKNICRDVTAERLRRVVAGFAGFEAVPGDFAYLKLIKYDPADVALDATPENAFLTLSLRHADKLTAADDSDVQLVARGGGLAVIHCKRVTKAALEFMAALPEARLAVYSDRPHTVEERLSAGGKTVNSYAIADAIVKGQNKVGM
;
A
#
# COMPACT_ATOMS: atom_id res chain seq x y z
N MET A 1 1.91 -13.86 41.25
CA MET A 1 0.77 -12.96 41.50
C MET A 1 1.17 -11.78 42.38
N SER A 2 1.79 -11.99 43.55
CA SER A 2 2.11 -10.88 44.48
C SER A 2 3.09 -9.84 43.94
N LYS A 3 4.12 -10.22 43.16
CA LYS A 3 5.13 -9.27 42.65
C LYS A 3 4.64 -8.25 41.61
N SER A 4 3.58 -8.55 40.85
CA SER A 4 3.04 -7.63 39.84
C SER A 4 1.95 -6.72 40.42
N ILE A 5 1.24 -7.18 41.45
CA ILE A 5 0.30 -6.36 42.20
C ILE A 5 1.08 -5.39 43.08
N SER A 6 2.17 -5.84 43.73
CA SER A 6 2.98 -4.97 44.59
C SER A 6 3.64 -3.83 43.82
N SER A 7 4.08 -4.05 42.57
CA SER A 7 4.68 -2.98 41.77
C SER A 7 3.66 -1.93 41.32
N LEU A 8 2.42 -2.35 41.01
CA LEU A 8 1.33 -1.42 40.69
C LEU A 8 0.86 -0.67 41.94
N GLU A 9 0.75 -1.35 43.09
CA GLU A 9 0.44 -0.69 44.37
C GLU A 9 1.49 0.36 44.71
N GLU A 10 2.79 0.07 44.54
CA GLU A 10 3.87 1.05 44.71
C GLU A 10 3.75 2.21 43.71
N GLN A 11 3.45 1.91 42.44
CA GLN A 11 3.32 2.91 41.38
C GLN A 11 2.15 3.87 41.62
N TYR A 12 1.09 3.44 42.31
CA TYR A 12 -0.09 4.27 42.59
C TYR A 12 -0.18 4.74 44.06
N ALA A 13 0.74 4.31 44.94
CA ALA A 13 0.72 4.63 46.37
C ALA A 13 0.79 6.14 46.67
N HIS A 14 1.35 6.93 45.76
CA HIS A 14 1.50 8.37 45.90
C HIS A 14 0.24 9.16 45.47
N LEU A 15 -0.76 8.51 44.90
CA LEU A 15 -1.99 9.15 44.43
C LEU A 15 -3.07 9.20 45.51
N ASN A 16 -3.77 10.32 45.61
CA ASN A 16 -4.92 10.44 46.50
C ASN A 16 -6.19 9.83 45.87
N ALA A 17 -7.22 9.63 46.69
CA ALA A 17 -8.48 9.02 46.27
C ALA A 17 -9.19 9.78 45.14
N ALA A 18 -9.01 11.10 45.00
CA ALA A 18 -9.59 11.87 43.91
C ALA A 18 -8.84 11.63 42.59
N GLN A 19 -7.50 11.56 42.63
CA GLN A 19 -6.65 11.22 41.49
C GLN A 19 -6.92 9.78 41.02
N LEU A 20 -7.02 8.82 41.93
CA LEU A 20 -7.37 7.44 41.59
C LEU A 20 -8.76 7.32 40.97
N ARG A 21 -9.76 8.02 41.52
CA ARG A 21 -11.10 8.07 40.92
C ARG A 21 -11.09 8.69 39.52
N ARG A 22 -10.31 9.76 39.31
CA ARG A 22 -10.16 10.39 37.99
C ARG A 22 -9.55 9.42 36.98
N ILE A 23 -8.44 8.76 37.33
CA ILE A 23 -7.79 7.76 36.46
C ILE A 23 -8.74 6.60 36.17
N LEU A 24 -9.50 6.14 37.17
CA LEU A 24 -10.48 5.08 36.98
C LEU A 24 -11.63 5.53 36.07
N ILE A 25 -12.13 6.76 36.21
CA ILE A 25 -13.15 7.32 35.33
C ILE A 25 -12.60 7.44 33.91
N GLU A 26 -11.41 8.01 33.73
CA GLU A 26 -10.74 8.12 32.42
C GLU A 26 -10.55 6.73 31.80
N HIS A 27 -10.13 5.72 32.58
CA HIS A 27 -9.98 4.34 32.12
C HIS A 27 -11.31 3.69 31.74
N LEU A 28 -12.35 3.83 32.57
CA LEU A 28 -13.69 3.28 32.32
C LEU A 28 -14.45 4.02 31.20
N THR A 29 -14.00 5.22 30.84
CA THR A 29 -14.56 6.03 29.75
C THR A 29 -13.71 6.04 28.49
N LYS A 30 -12.48 5.49 28.53
CA LYS A 30 -11.62 5.24 27.36
C LYS A 30 -12.33 4.25 26.42
N GLN A 31 -12.02 4.37 25.13
CA GLN A 31 -12.70 3.77 23.97
C GLN A 31 -13.24 2.34 24.21
N LYS A 32 -14.53 2.13 23.95
CA LYS A 32 -15.23 0.86 24.23
C LYS A 32 -15.15 -0.19 23.11
N LEU A 33 -14.66 0.19 21.94
CA LEU A 33 -14.45 -0.67 20.77
C LEU A 33 -13.00 -0.48 20.30
N GLY A 34 -12.19 -1.52 20.37
CA GLY A 34 -10.77 -1.46 19.98
C GLY A 34 -9.92 -2.54 20.62
N LEU A 35 -8.62 -2.49 20.33
CA LEU A 35 -7.60 -3.35 20.92
C LEU A 35 -7.04 -2.70 22.19
N TYR A 36 -6.95 -3.44 23.28
CA TYR A 36 -6.35 -2.99 24.53
C TYR A 36 -5.15 -3.88 24.89
N TRP A 37 -3.99 -3.28 25.11
CA TRP A 37 -2.78 -3.91 25.65
C TRP A 37 -2.02 -2.93 26.54
N GLU A 38 -1.00 -3.41 27.26
CA GLU A 38 -0.26 -2.67 28.29
C GLU A 38 0.73 -1.61 27.72
N HIS A 39 0.27 -0.73 26.82
CA HIS A 39 1.09 0.18 26.01
C HIS A 39 1.85 1.29 26.78
N ASP A 40 1.54 1.51 28.07
CA ASP A 40 2.18 2.55 28.92
C ASP A 40 2.76 2.00 30.25
N SER A 41 2.61 0.69 30.51
CA SER A 41 2.97 0.09 31.81
C SER A 41 4.40 -0.45 31.88
N LEU A 42 5.15 -0.33 30.79
CA LEU A 42 6.53 -0.78 30.69
C LEU A 42 7.46 0.42 30.90
N GLU A 43 7.81 0.72 32.16
CA GLU A 43 8.72 1.81 32.58
C GLU A 43 10.08 1.87 31.83
N ARG A 44 10.41 0.86 31.03
CA ARG A 44 11.65 0.75 30.26
C ARG A 44 11.57 1.37 28.87
N ASP A 45 10.39 1.60 28.32
CA ASP A 45 10.24 2.12 26.95
C ASP A 45 10.46 3.64 26.88
N THR A 46 10.37 4.35 28.01
CA THR A 46 10.70 5.78 28.13
C THR A 46 12.20 6.07 27.92
N LYS A 47 13.09 5.07 28.07
CA LYS A 47 14.53 5.20 27.78
C LYS A 47 14.88 4.95 26.31
N LEU A 48 14.09 4.17 25.57
CA LEU A 48 14.36 3.79 24.18
C LEU A 48 14.28 4.98 23.19
N ASN A 49 13.69 6.11 23.62
CA ASN A 49 13.49 7.31 22.81
C ASN A 49 14.43 8.49 23.19
N GLY A 50 15.43 8.23 24.04
CA GLY A 50 16.37 9.26 24.50
C GLY A 50 17.43 9.62 23.46
N ASP A 51 17.99 8.61 22.79
CA ASP A 51 19.25 8.75 22.05
C ASP A 51 19.07 9.40 20.67
N VAL A 52 20.12 9.99 20.11
CA VAL A 52 20.18 10.43 18.71
C VAL A 52 20.81 9.33 17.86
N VAL A 53 20.15 8.94 16.77
CA VAL A 53 20.57 7.86 15.89
C VAL A 53 21.23 8.44 14.64
N LEU A 54 22.49 8.09 14.39
CA LEU A 54 23.26 8.64 13.26
C LEU A 54 23.75 7.56 12.31
N PRO A 55 23.79 7.86 11.00
CA PRO A 55 24.31 6.96 10.00
C PRO A 55 25.84 6.99 9.97
N VAL A 56 26.42 5.82 9.68
CA VAL A 56 27.82 5.63 9.32
C VAL A 56 27.87 4.83 8.03
N LEU A 57 28.53 5.36 6.99
CA LEU A 57 28.72 4.66 5.73
C LEU A 57 29.83 3.61 5.88
N ASP A 58 29.52 2.36 5.53
CA ASP A 58 30.52 1.30 5.36
C ASP A 58 30.78 1.12 3.87
N GLU A 59 31.80 1.80 3.35
CA GLU A 59 32.14 1.76 1.92
C GLU A 59 32.54 0.36 1.45
N GLN A 60 33.14 -0.46 2.31
CA GLN A 60 33.55 -1.83 1.95
C GLN A 60 32.35 -2.75 1.80
N ALA A 61 31.30 -2.54 2.60
CA ALA A 61 30.05 -3.26 2.48
C ALA A 61 29.10 -2.64 1.43
N SER A 62 29.39 -1.45 0.91
CA SER A 62 28.56 -0.78 -0.09
C SER A 62 28.82 -1.30 -1.51
N LEU A 63 27.91 -0.97 -2.42
CA LEU A 63 28.03 -1.23 -3.85
C LEU A 63 27.79 0.08 -4.62
N PRO A 64 28.84 0.80 -5.05
CA PRO A 64 28.68 2.11 -5.67
C PRO A 64 28.22 2.02 -7.12
N SER A 65 27.54 3.06 -7.58
CA SER A 65 27.38 3.35 -9.00
C SER A 65 28.73 3.67 -9.66
N ALA A 66 28.76 3.70 -10.99
CA ALA A 66 29.96 4.08 -11.75
C ALA A 66 30.50 5.49 -11.41
N ASP A 67 29.65 6.40 -10.94
CA ASP A 67 30.00 7.75 -10.49
C ASP A 67 30.40 7.83 -8.99
N GLY A 68 30.47 6.69 -8.29
CA GLY A 68 30.78 6.62 -6.86
C GLY A 68 29.61 6.99 -5.94
N SER A 69 28.42 7.24 -6.49
CA SER A 69 27.22 7.57 -5.72
C SER A 69 26.33 6.35 -5.42
N TYR A 70 25.39 6.52 -4.50
CA TYR A 70 24.43 5.51 -4.09
C TYR A 70 23.01 6.07 -4.09
N ARG A 71 22.09 5.45 -4.83
CA ARG A 71 20.67 5.80 -4.86
C ARG A 71 19.86 4.97 -3.87
N ASN A 72 20.28 3.75 -3.60
CA ASN A 72 19.58 2.84 -2.69
C ASN A 72 20.31 2.70 -1.35
N LEU A 73 19.57 2.30 -0.31
CA LEU A 73 20.09 2.19 1.05
C LEU A 73 19.84 0.79 1.61
N VAL A 74 20.85 0.23 2.25
CA VAL A 74 20.75 -0.93 3.16
C VAL A 74 21.22 -0.47 4.52
N ILE A 75 20.32 -0.50 5.51
CA ILE A 75 20.58 -0.03 6.87
C ILE A 75 20.68 -1.25 7.80
N GLU A 76 21.87 -1.45 8.35
CA GLU A 76 22.15 -2.41 9.42
C GLU A 76 21.82 -1.81 10.77
N GLY A 77 20.83 -2.39 11.45
CA GLY A 77 20.47 -2.01 12.81
C GLY A 77 19.11 -2.52 13.22
N ASP A 78 18.68 -2.16 14.43
CA ASP A 78 17.29 -2.34 14.80
C ASP A 78 16.41 -1.47 13.89
N ASN A 79 15.30 -2.02 13.43
CA ASN A 79 14.40 -1.32 12.51
C ASN A 79 13.67 -0.14 13.19
N PHE A 80 13.50 -0.13 14.50
CA PHE A 80 13.02 1.05 15.23
C PHE A 80 14.01 2.21 15.11
N ASP A 81 15.30 1.97 15.40
CA ASP A 81 16.35 2.99 15.26
C ASP A 81 16.50 3.46 13.81
N SER A 82 16.40 2.53 12.86
CA SER A 82 16.38 2.84 11.42
C SER A 82 15.21 3.76 11.06
N LEU A 83 14.00 3.46 11.54
CA LEU A 83 12.81 4.29 11.32
C LEU A 83 12.91 5.66 11.98
N ARG A 84 13.58 5.77 13.14
CA ARG A 84 13.85 7.07 13.80
C ARG A 84 14.77 7.95 12.95
N LEU A 85 15.85 7.38 12.40
CA LEU A 85 16.70 8.08 11.43
C LEU A 85 15.91 8.49 10.18
N LEU A 86 15.09 7.57 9.64
CA LEU A 86 14.28 7.83 8.46
C LEU A 86 13.20 8.88 8.73
N ARG A 87 12.66 9.00 9.95
CA ARG A 87 11.74 10.10 10.29
C ARG A 87 12.41 11.47 10.17
N ALA A 88 13.69 11.58 10.52
CA ALA A 88 14.45 12.82 10.42
C ALA A 88 14.90 13.18 8.99
N THR A 89 14.89 12.21 8.08
CA THR A 89 15.50 12.34 6.73
C THR A 89 14.49 12.13 5.58
N HIS A 90 13.45 11.32 5.80
CA HIS A 90 12.50 10.80 4.81
C HIS A 90 11.02 10.96 5.20
N ALA A 91 10.69 11.72 6.26
CA ALA A 91 9.29 12.04 6.58
C ALA A 91 8.55 12.60 5.36
N GLY A 92 7.39 12.02 5.05
CA GLY A 92 6.58 12.38 3.90
C GLY A 92 7.16 12.05 2.51
N LYS A 93 8.18 11.18 2.40
CA LYS A 93 8.87 10.88 1.13
C LYS A 93 8.70 9.46 0.62
N ILE A 94 8.20 8.54 1.44
CA ILE A 94 8.08 7.13 1.08
C ILE A 94 6.77 6.88 0.34
N ARG A 95 6.85 6.29 -0.85
CA ARG A 95 5.66 5.90 -1.63
C ARG A 95 5.08 4.59 -1.11
N VAL A 96 5.92 3.56 -1.07
CA VAL A 96 5.49 2.21 -0.72
C VAL A 96 6.27 1.74 0.49
N ILE A 97 5.56 1.27 1.50
CA ILE A 97 6.12 0.45 2.57
C ILE A 97 5.60 -0.96 2.37
N TYR A 98 6.47 -1.92 2.16
CA TYR A 98 6.12 -3.33 2.23
C TYR A 98 6.88 -3.98 3.37
N ILE A 99 6.18 -4.69 4.25
CA ILE A 99 6.82 -5.41 5.35
C ILE A 99 6.24 -6.82 5.51
N ASP A 100 7.12 -7.74 5.89
CA ASP A 100 6.79 -9.10 6.31
C ASP A 100 7.21 -9.28 7.77
N PRO A 101 6.47 -8.70 8.73
CA PRO A 101 6.81 -8.78 10.14
C PRO A 101 6.74 -10.22 10.64
N PRO A 102 7.36 -10.55 11.77
CA PRO A 102 7.23 -11.87 12.38
C PRO A 102 5.77 -12.17 12.76
N TYR A 103 5.26 -13.34 12.38
CA TYR A 103 3.83 -13.69 12.57
C TYR A 103 3.47 -14.14 13.99
N ASN A 104 4.42 -14.08 14.93
CA ASN A 104 4.21 -14.50 16.31
C ASN A 104 3.62 -15.92 16.41
N THR A 105 4.26 -16.91 15.76
CA THR A 105 3.81 -18.32 15.79
C THR A 105 4.38 -19.09 16.99
N GLY A 106 5.43 -18.54 17.61
CA GLY A 106 6.07 -19.07 18.82
C GLY A 106 7.33 -19.88 18.57
N ASN A 107 7.81 -20.00 17.33
CA ASN A 107 9.00 -20.78 16.97
C ASN A 107 10.32 -19.96 17.03
N LYS A 108 10.47 -19.07 18.03
CA LYS A 108 11.57 -18.08 18.12
C LYS A 108 11.65 -17.17 16.88
N ASP A 109 10.49 -16.72 16.40
CA ASP A 109 10.38 -16.01 15.12
C ASP A 109 10.83 -14.55 15.21
N TRP A 110 11.07 -14.00 16.42
CA TRP A 110 11.41 -12.60 16.60
C TRP A 110 12.09 -12.30 17.93
N VAL A 111 12.86 -11.21 17.92
CA VAL A 111 13.65 -10.70 19.04
C VAL A 111 13.00 -9.41 19.57
N TYR A 112 12.77 -9.35 20.88
CA TYR A 112 12.36 -8.15 21.61
C TYR A 112 13.38 -7.87 22.71
N ASN A 113 13.93 -6.66 22.76
CA ASN A 113 14.94 -6.29 23.77
C ASN A 113 16.07 -7.34 23.87
N ASP A 114 16.65 -7.70 22.73
CA ASP A 114 17.75 -8.67 22.57
C ASP A 114 17.42 -10.11 23.03
N ARG A 115 16.13 -10.44 23.22
CA ARG A 115 15.68 -11.78 23.62
C ARG A 115 14.61 -12.31 22.70
N PHE A 116 14.72 -13.59 22.33
CA PHE A 116 13.64 -14.28 21.65
C PHE A 116 12.44 -14.44 22.56
N VAL A 117 11.26 -14.07 22.07
CA VAL A 117 10.01 -14.27 22.80
C VAL A 117 9.54 -15.70 22.61
N GLY A 118 9.38 -16.41 23.72
CA GLY A 118 9.01 -17.83 23.72
C GLY A 118 7.51 -18.06 23.53
N LYS A 119 7.13 -19.23 23.00
CA LYS A 119 5.73 -19.64 22.82
C LYS A 119 4.87 -19.55 24.09
N ASN A 120 5.45 -19.87 25.25
CA ASN A 120 4.76 -19.90 26.54
C ASN A 120 4.88 -18.58 27.33
N ASP A 121 5.40 -17.52 26.71
CA ASP A 121 5.44 -16.20 27.36
C ASP A 121 4.01 -15.65 27.49
N ARG A 122 3.60 -15.36 28.73
CA ARG A 122 2.28 -14.81 29.05
C ARG A 122 2.01 -13.48 28.33
N TRP A 123 3.04 -12.67 28.11
CA TRP A 123 2.92 -11.33 27.53
C TRP A 123 3.29 -11.31 26.04
N ARG A 124 3.38 -12.48 25.40
CA ARG A 124 3.82 -12.64 24.00
C ARG A 124 3.04 -11.77 23.01
N HIS A 125 1.72 -11.67 23.18
CA HIS A 125 0.89 -10.85 22.28
C HIS A 125 1.04 -9.37 22.58
N SER A 126 1.04 -8.96 23.85
CA SER A 126 1.27 -7.54 24.24
C SER A 126 2.63 -7.04 23.77
N GLN A 127 3.70 -7.82 23.95
CA GLN A 127 5.04 -7.46 23.48
C GLN A 127 5.09 -7.36 21.95
N TRP A 128 4.41 -8.25 21.22
CA TRP A 128 4.36 -8.22 19.76
C TRP A 128 3.59 -7.01 19.23
N LEU A 129 2.47 -6.67 19.87
CA LEU A 129 1.70 -5.47 19.55
C LEU A 129 2.50 -4.21 19.81
N GLU A 130 3.16 -4.10 20.97
CA GLU A 130 3.99 -2.94 21.32
C GLU A 130 5.16 -2.78 20.35
N PHE A 131 5.85 -3.88 20.04
CA PHE A 131 6.93 -3.92 19.06
C PHE A 131 6.50 -3.36 17.69
N LEU A 132 5.34 -3.77 17.19
CA LEU A 132 4.80 -3.28 15.92
C LEU A 132 4.24 -1.86 16.02
N TYR A 133 3.55 -1.52 17.11
CA TYR A 133 2.94 -0.20 17.33
C TYR A 133 3.94 0.93 17.17
N GLN A 134 5.08 0.84 17.87
CA GLN A 134 6.14 1.83 17.84
C GLN A 134 6.71 2.03 16.43
N ARG A 135 6.86 0.94 15.67
CA ARG A 135 7.39 0.98 14.30
C ARG A 135 6.37 1.52 13.31
N LEU A 136 5.12 1.08 13.42
CA LEU A 136 4.03 1.51 12.53
C LEU A 136 3.72 3.01 12.72
N ARG A 137 3.80 3.55 13.94
CA ARG A 137 3.69 5.00 14.21
C ARG A 137 4.74 5.80 13.44
N LEU A 138 6.01 5.35 13.46
CA LEU A 138 7.07 6.00 12.70
C LEU A 138 6.86 5.83 11.19
N ALA A 139 6.51 4.62 10.74
CA ALA A 139 6.27 4.31 9.33
C ALA A 139 5.19 5.20 8.70
N ARG A 140 4.11 5.50 9.45
CA ARG A 140 3.07 6.44 9.03
C ARG A 140 3.61 7.83 8.70
N ASP A 141 4.49 8.37 9.53
CA ASP A 141 5.08 9.70 9.34
C ASP A 141 5.98 9.76 8.08
N LEU A 142 6.41 8.60 7.55
CA LEU A 142 7.24 8.51 6.35
C LEU A 142 6.44 8.55 5.05
N LEU A 143 5.15 8.21 5.09
CA LEU A 143 4.33 8.08 3.88
C LEU A 143 4.07 9.43 3.21
N THR A 144 4.18 9.44 1.89
CA THR A 144 3.68 10.51 1.01
C THR A 144 2.15 10.65 1.10
N PRO A 145 1.57 11.80 0.70
CA PRO A 145 0.10 11.99 0.68
C PRO A 145 -0.67 11.00 -0.20
N ASP A 146 0.02 10.30 -1.09
CA ASP A 146 -0.49 9.24 -1.94
C ASP A 146 0.24 7.90 -1.69
N GLY A 147 0.87 7.74 -0.52
CA GLY A 147 1.63 6.54 -0.14
C GLY A 147 0.77 5.41 0.42
N VAL A 148 1.33 4.19 0.41
CA VAL A 148 0.69 2.97 0.89
C VAL A 148 1.63 2.15 1.76
N ILE A 149 1.09 1.52 2.80
CA ILE A 149 1.73 0.43 3.53
C ILE A 149 0.99 -0.90 3.27
N MET A 150 1.75 -1.92 2.91
CA MET A 150 1.30 -3.28 2.69
C MET A 150 2.00 -4.22 3.69
N VAL A 151 1.21 -4.99 4.45
CA VAL A 151 1.74 -5.83 5.53
C VAL A 151 1.28 -7.27 5.39
N SER A 152 2.24 -8.18 5.20
CA SER A 152 1.96 -9.62 5.16
C SER A 152 1.69 -10.16 6.56
N ILE A 153 0.68 -11.02 6.71
CA ILE A 153 0.30 -11.65 7.98
C ILE A 153 -0.45 -12.97 7.76
N ASN A 154 -0.31 -13.89 8.70
CA ASN A 154 -1.13 -15.10 8.75
C ASN A 154 -2.55 -14.81 9.28
N ASP A 155 -3.46 -15.77 9.11
CA ASP A 155 -4.84 -15.62 9.58
C ASP A 155 -4.95 -15.50 11.12
N GLU A 156 -4.12 -16.24 11.87
CA GLU A 156 -4.14 -16.30 13.34
C GLU A 156 -3.95 -14.93 14.02
N ASN A 157 -3.06 -14.09 13.48
CA ASN A 157 -2.72 -12.79 14.06
C ASN A 157 -3.24 -11.61 13.24
N ARG A 158 -3.90 -11.86 12.09
CA ARG A 158 -4.51 -10.84 11.24
C ARG A 158 -5.40 -9.88 12.02
N ALA A 159 -6.39 -10.39 12.77
CA ALA A 159 -7.37 -9.53 13.43
C ALA A 159 -6.72 -8.58 14.47
N LYS A 160 -5.67 -9.03 15.15
CA LYS A 160 -4.94 -8.21 16.14
C LYS A 160 -4.15 -7.10 15.43
N LEU A 161 -3.50 -7.44 14.31
CA LEU A 161 -2.77 -6.48 13.50
C LEU A 161 -3.70 -5.48 12.80
N GLU A 162 -4.86 -5.93 12.30
CA GLU A 162 -5.86 -5.04 11.70
C GLU A 162 -6.31 -3.98 12.70
N LEU A 163 -6.70 -4.37 13.91
CA LEU A 163 -7.11 -3.41 14.94
C LEU A 163 -5.98 -2.46 15.35
N LEU A 164 -4.74 -2.96 15.41
CA LEU A 164 -3.57 -2.13 15.66
C LEU A 164 -3.34 -1.10 14.54
N MET A 165 -3.45 -1.52 13.28
CA MET A 165 -3.27 -0.65 12.13
C MET A 165 -4.42 0.36 11.99
N ASP A 166 -5.66 -0.02 12.32
CA ASP A 166 -6.80 0.89 12.38
C ASP A 166 -6.58 2.02 13.39
N ASP A 167 -5.93 1.73 14.53
CA ASP A 167 -5.54 2.75 15.51
C ASP A 167 -4.42 3.66 14.99
N VAL A 168 -3.36 3.08 14.42
CA VAL A 168 -2.19 3.86 13.95
C VAL A 168 -2.48 4.73 12.73
N PHE A 169 -3.18 4.17 11.74
CA PHE A 169 -3.39 4.75 10.41
C PHE A 169 -4.81 5.27 10.19
N GLY A 170 -5.62 5.45 11.24
CA GLY A 170 -7.06 5.77 11.20
C GLY A 170 -7.60 6.38 9.90
N GLY A 171 -8.55 5.70 9.27
CA GLY A 171 -9.20 6.14 8.03
C GLY A 171 -8.46 5.77 6.73
N MET A 172 -7.23 5.27 6.80
CA MET A 172 -6.43 4.87 5.63
C MET A 172 -6.75 3.44 5.13
N ARG A 173 -7.66 2.70 5.76
CA ARG A 173 -7.91 1.29 5.43
C ARG A 173 -8.48 1.14 4.01
N VAL A 174 -7.74 0.46 3.14
CA VAL A 174 -8.19 0.11 1.77
C VAL A 174 -8.82 -1.27 1.75
N GLY A 175 -8.19 -2.25 2.42
CA GLY A 175 -8.68 -3.62 2.49
C GLY A 175 -7.58 -4.64 2.76
N SER A 176 -7.81 -5.88 2.33
CA SER A 176 -6.81 -6.95 2.41
C SER A 176 -6.78 -7.76 1.11
N LEU A 177 -5.58 -8.17 0.70
CA LEU A 177 -5.39 -9.12 -0.39
C LEU A 177 -5.25 -10.53 0.19
N ALA A 178 -5.97 -11.49 -0.37
CA ALA A 178 -5.82 -12.90 -0.03
C ALA A 178 -4.81 -13.56 -0.97
N TRP A 179 -3.73 -14.09 -0.41
CA TRP A 179 -2.66 -14.74 -1.16
C TRP A 179 -2.62 -16.24 -0.86
N ARG A 180 -2.91 -17.06 -1.87
CA ARG A 180 -2.86 -18.52 -1.74
C ARG A 180 -1.41 -19.03 -1.68
N THR A 181 -1.02 -19.60 -0.55
CA THR A 181 0.39 -20.00 -0.28
C THR A 181 0.68 -21.47 -0.56
N ARG A 182 -0.34 -22.35 -0.60
CA ARG A 182 -0.16 -23.82 -0.77
C ARG A 182 -1.35 -24.53 -1.46
N ASP A 183 -1.06 -25.72 -1.98
CA ASP A 183 -2.00 -26.59 -2.73
C ASP A 183 -2.61 -27.67 -1.86
N THR A 184 -1.81 -28.21 -0.95
CA THR A 184 -2.16 -29.38 -0.17
C THR A 184 -2.88 -28.99 1.11
N THR A 185 -3.73 -29.90 1.57
CA THR A 185 -4.42 -29.75 2.85
C THR A 185 -3.39 -29.56 3.95
N SER A 186 -3.57 -28.53 4.78
CA SER A 186 -2.80 -28.45 6.00
C SER A 186 -3.17 -29.65 6.88
N ALA A 187 -2.21 -30.23 7.59
CA ALA A 187 -2.45 -31.36 8.50
C ALA A 187 -3.22 -30.95 9.77
N LYS A 188 -3.81 -29.75 9.79
CA LYS A 188 -4.66 -29.29 10.88
C LYS A 188 -5.96 -30.10 10.81
N GLY A 189 -6.37 -30.66 11.95
CA GLY A 189 -7.66 -31.37 12.05
C GLY A 189 -8.85 -30.43 11.83
N GLN A 190 -10.07 -30.92 12.10
CA GLN A 190 -11.32 -30.15 11.98
C GLN A 190 -11.84 -29.92 10.55
N ASN A 191 -11.31 -30.62 9.54
CA ASN A 191 -11.71 -30.46 8.13
C ASN A 191 -11.58 -29.02 7.60
N PHE A 192 -10.63 -28.25 8.16
CA PHE A 192 -10.35 -26.87 7.76
C PHE A 192 -8.88 -26.75 7.35
N SER A 193 -8.63 -26.28 6.13
CA SER A 193 -7.28 -26.18 5.59
C SER A 193 -6.88 -24.73 5.32
N ASP A 194 -5.98 -24.22 6.15
CA ASP A 194 -5.35 -22.91 5.97
C ASP A 194 -4.40 -22.96 4.76
N VAL A 195 -4.86 -22.42 3.63
CA VAL A 195 -4.10 -22.43 2.36
C VAL A 195 -3.73 -21.04 1.85
N HIS A 196 -4.07 -19.99 2.58
CA HIS A 196 -3.78 -18.62 2.21
C HIS A 196 -3.26 -17.80 3.40
N GLU A 197 -2.55 -16.73 3.07
CA GLU A 197 -2.14 -15.65 3.96
C GLU A 197 -2.77 -14.34 3.47
N HIS A 198 -2.63 -13.27 4.25
CA HIS A 198 -3.22 -11.98 3.95
C HIS A 198 -2.15 -10.90 3.81
N ILE A 199 -2.40 -9.94 2.93
CA ILE A 199 -1.63 -8.70 2.83
C ILE A 199 -2.59 -7.55 3.14
N LEU A 200 -2.43 -6.91 4.29
CA LEU A 200 -3.23 -5.76 4.70
C LEU A 200 -2.78 -4.53 3.93
N VAL A 201 -3.72 -3.71 3.47
CA VAL A 201 -3.44 -2.50 2.67
C VAL A 201 -4.05 -1.27 3.36
N TYR A 202 -3.17 -0.36 3.77
CA TYR A 202 -3.54 0.96 4.30
C TYR A 202 -2.84 2.03 3.49
N ALA A 203 -3.58 3.01 3.00
CA ALA A 203 -3.06 4.03 2.10
C ALA A 203 -3.62 5.40 2.39
N ALA A 204 -2.83 6.43 2.10
CA ALA A 204 -3.28 7.81 2.17
C ALA A 204 -4.34 8.09 1.09
N GLU A 205 -5.12 9.15 1.26
CA GLU A 205 -6.27 9.47 0.42
C GLU A 205 -5.95 9.54 -1.08
N GLY A 206 -4.75 10.02 -1.45
CA GLY A 206 -4.32 10.14 -2.84
C GLY A 206 -3.91 8.82 -3.52
N PHE A 207 -3.87 7.71 -2.79
CA PHE A 207 -3.39 6.44 -3.32
C PHE A 207 -4.42 5.76 -4.22
N ALA A 208 -3.94 5.22 -5.34
CA ALA A 208 -4.64 4.24 -6.15
C ALA A 208 -3.64 3.22 -6.67
N PHE A 209 -4.06 1.96 -6.76
CA PHE A 209 -3.30 0.95 -7.51
C PHE A 209 -3.26 1.32 -8.99
N ASN A 210 -2.14 1.01 -9.66
CA ASN A 210 -1.96 1.27 -11.09
C ASN A 210 -2.97 0.52 -11.96
N GLY A 211 -3.45 -0.65 -11.51
CA GLY A 211 -4.46 -1.44 -12.20
C GLY A 211 -3.96 -2.00 -13.53
N ARG A 212 -4.91 -2.29 -14.43
CA ARG A 212 -4.61 -2.73 -15.81
C ARG A 212 -5.42 -1.92 -16.81
N GLU A 213 -4.78 -1.44 -17.86
CA GLU A 213 -5.49 -0.75 -18.94
C GLU A 213 -6.56 -1.68 -19.56
N LYS A 214 -7.76 -1.13 -19.74
CA LYS A 214 -8.87 -1.79 -20.41
C LYS A 214 -8.53 -1.96 -21.89
N THR A 215 -8.99 -3.07 -22.47
CA THR A 215 -8.89 -3.28 -23.92
C THR A 215 -10.22 -2.93 -24.61
N GLN A 216 -10.13 -2.49 -25.88
CA GLN A 216 -11.32 -2.24 -26.70
C GLN A 216 -11.89 -3.52 -27.33
N LYS A 217 -11.38 -4.72 -27.00
CA LYS A 217 -11.75 -5.98 -27.68
C LYS A 217 -13.25 -6.25 -27.72
N LYS A 218 -13.96 -5.94 -26.63
CA LYS A 218 -15.43 -6.11 -26.50
C LYS A 218 -16.27 -4.95 -27.06
N TYR A 219 -15.64 -3.87 -27.53
CA TYR A 219 -16.32 -2.69 -28.04
C TYR A 219 -16.40 -2.73 -29.57
N LYS A 220 -17.61 -2.62 -30.12
CA LYS A 220 -17.87 -2.64 -31.57
C LYS A 220 -18.84 -1.52 -31.94
N ASN A 221 -18.89 -1.14 -33.22
CA ASN A 221 -19.86 -0.16 -33.72
C ASN A 221 -20.63 -0.70 -34.95
N PRO A 222 -21.39 -1.80 -34.79
CA PRO A 222 -22.05 -2.45 -35.93
C PRO A 222 -23.16 -1.60 -36.55
N ASP A 223 -23.77 -0.72 -35.76
CA ASP A 223 -24.88 0.15 -36.17
C ASP A 223 -24.44 1.56 -36.58
N LYS A 224 -23.12 1.79 -36.73
CA LYS A 224 -22.52 3.08 -37.14
C LYS A 224 -22.99 4.25 -36.28
N ASP A 225 -23.15 4.03 -34.97
CA ASP A 225 -23.48 5.07 -34.02
C ASP A 225 -22.39 6.17 -34.03
N PRO A 226 -22.73 7.47 -34.17
CA PRO A 226 -21.74 8.54 -34.25
C PRO A 226 -20.92 8.72 -32.96
N ARG A 227 -21.35 8.12 -31.84
CA ARG A 227 -20.60 8.15 -30.58
C ARG A 227 -19.44 7.14 -30.54
N GLY A 228 -19.33 6.25 -31.51
CA GLY A 228 -18.23 5.31 -31.64
C GLY A 228 -18.54 3.92 -31.06
N ALA A 229 -17.48 3.15 -30.78
CA ALA A 229 -17.59 1.76 -30.34
C ALA A 229 -18.22 1.65 -28.94
N TRP A 230 -19.14 0.70 -28.79
CA TRP A 230 -19.89 0.42 -27.57
C TRP A 230 -19.90 -1.08 -27.25
N ASN A 231 -20.17 -1.39 -25.99
CA ASN A 231 -20.50 -2.73 -25.53
C ASN A 231 -21.91 -2.73 -24.91
N GLY A 232 -22.63 -3.84 -25.03
CA GLY A 232 -23.97 -3.98 -24.45
C GLY A 232 -23.91 -4.28 -22.96
N ASP A 233 -24.52 -3.43 -22.14
CA ASP A 233 -24.66 -3.59 -20.69
C ASP A 233 -26.10 -4.01 -20.35
N PRO A 234 -26.34 -4.89 -19.36
CA PRO A 234 -27.67 -5.17 -18.84
C PRO A 234 -28.44 -3.90 -18.45
N LEU A 235 -29.67 -3.77 -18.94
CA LEU A 235 -30.56 -2.65 -18.60
C LEU A 235 -31.29 -2.82 -17.25
N THR A 236 -30.87 -3.78 -16.40
CA THR A 236 -31.60 -4.17 -15.18
C THR A 236 -30.75 -4.16 -13.91
N LEU A 237 -31.35 -3.73 -12.80
CA LEU A 237 -30.78 -3.76 -11.45
C LEU A 237 -31.14 -5.06 -10.71
N ALA A 238 -30.50 -5.30 -9.57
CA ALA A 238 -30.76 -6.47 -8.72
C ALA A 238 -31.75 -6.13 -7.58
N PHE A 239 -32.89 -5.52 -7.94
CA PHE A 239 -34.00 -5.24 -7.05
C PHE A 239 -35.26 -5.91 -7.60
N ASP A 240 -36.12 -6.36 -6.70
CA ASP A 240 -37.43 -6.85 -7.08
C ASP A 240 -38.44 -5.70 -7.31
N ARG A 241 -39.62 -6.06 -7.81
CA ARG A 241 -40.68 -5.10 -8.14
C ARG A 241 -41.28 -4.38 -6.93
N PHE A 242 -41.09 -4.89 -5.71
CA PHE A 242 -41.60 -4.28 -4.49
C PHE A 242 -40.58 -3.31 -3.89
N ASP A 243 -39.29 -3.64 -3.98
CA ASP A 243 -38.19 -2.75 -3.58
C ASP A 243 -38.17 -1.44 -4.39
N ARG A 244 -38.52 -1.53 -5.68
CA ARG A 244 -38.40 -0.43 -6.65
C ARG A 244 -39.57 -0.42 -7.65
N GLU A 245 -40.79 -0.27 -7.13
CA GLU A 245 -42.02 -0.30 -7.93
C GLU A 245 -42.01 0.68 -9.11
N ASN A 246 -41.44 1.88 -8.93
CA ASN A 246 -41.33 2.89 -9.97
C ASN A 246 -40.49 2.46 -11.19
N LEU A 247 -39.62 1.45 -11.04
CA LEU A 247 -38.75 0.92 -12.10
C LEU A 247 -39.31 -0.34 -12.76
N PHE A 248 -40.43 -0.87 -12.28
CA PHE A 248 -41.11 -2.03 -12.86
C PHE A 248 -42.24 -1.58 -13.80
N TYR A 249 -41.96 -1.54 -15.10
CA TYR A 249 -42.93 -1.11 -16.12
C TYR A 249 -42.65 -1.78 -17.48
N PRO A 250 -43.65 -1.90 -18.37
CA PRO A 250 -43.43 -2.41 -19.72
C PRO A 250 -42.65 -1.38 -20.56
N LEU A 251 -41.59 -1.83 -21.23
CA LEU A 251 -40.71 -0.98 -22.02
C LEU A 251 -41.15 -0.95 -23.49
N HIS A 252 -41.37 0.24 -24.05
CA HIS A 252 -41.78 0.44 -25.45
C HIS A 252 -40.58 0.73 -26.35
N ASN A 253 -40.52 0.07 -27.50
CA ASN A 253 -39.70 0.48 -28.63
C ASN A 253 -40.57 1.23 -29.64
N PRO A 254 -40.43 2.57 -29.77
CA PRO A 254 -41.26 3.39 -30.65
C PRO A 254 -40.99 3.14 -32.14
N ASP A 255 -39.82 2.63 -32.51
CA ASP A 255 -39.45 2.41 -33.93
C ASP A 255 -40.17 1.21 -34.54
N THR A 256 -40.47 0.19 -33.73
CA THR A 256 -41.09 -1.07 -34.18
C THR A 256 -42.48 -1.32 -33.57
N ASP A 257 -42.93 -0.43 -32.69
CA ASP A 257 -44.12 -0.59 -31.84
C ASP A 257 -44.14 -1.90 -31.03
N ARG A 258 -42.97 -2.30 -30.52
CA ARG A 258 -42.80 -3.52 -29.71
C ARG A 258 -42.70 -3.20 -28.22
N TRP A 259 -43.16 -4.12 -27.39
CA TRP A 259 -43.15 -4.00 -25.93
C TRP A 259 -42.35 -5.15 -25.30
N TYR A 260 -41.60 -4.82 -24.24
CA TYR A 260 -40.73 -5.75 -23.54
C TYR A 260 -41.08 -5.81 -22.05
N PRO A 261 -41.31 -7.00 -21.48
CA PRO A 261 -41.62 -7.14 -20.07
C PRO A 261 -40.38 -6.94 -19.19
N CYS A 262 -40.61 -6.43 -17.99
CA CYS A 262 -39.60 -6.25 -16.96
C CYS A 262 -39.46 -7.54 -16.12
N ASP A 263 -38.25 -7.90 -15.67
CA ASP A 263 -38.07 -9.01 -14.71
C ASP A 263 -38.55 -8.56 -13.32
N GLU A 264 -39.49 -9.30 -12.72
CA GLU A 264 -40.04 -9.03 -11.39
C GLU A 264 -38.98 -9.08 -10.28
N ASN A 265 -37.84 -9.74 -10.50
CA ASN A 265 -36.71 -9.83 -9.56
C ASN A 265 -35.51 -8.98 -9.96
N ARG A 266 -35.58 -8.32 -11.14
CA ARG A 266 -34.52 -7.48 -11.69
C ARG A 266 -35.12 -6.36 -12.53
N VAL A 267 -35.60 -5.32 -11.85
CA VAL A 267 -36.27 -4.19 -12.49
C VAL A 267 -35.36 -3.36 -13.41
N TRP A 268 -35.93 -2.50 -14.25
CA TRP A 268 -35.15 -1.62 -15.13
C TRP A 268 -34.24 -0.67 -14.33
N ALA A 269 -33.13 -0.25 -14.94
CA ALA A 269 -32.18 0.66 -14.31
C ALA A 269 -32.64 2.13 -14.28
N TYR A 270 -33.57 2.51 -15.15
CA TYR A 270 -34.00 3.89 -15.34
C TYR A 270 -35.50 4.03 -15.19
N ALA A 271 -35.95 5.16 -14.63
CA ALA A 271 -37.38 5.45 -14.49
C ALA A 271 -38.00 5.79 -15.85
N THR A 272 -39.30 5.49 -15.99
CA THR A 272 -40.11 5.95 -17.12
C THR A 272 -40.61 7.37 -16.86
N GLU A 273 -40.65 8.21 -17.91
CA GLU A 273 -41.23 9.55 -17.88
C GLU A 273 -42.65 9.58 -17.30
N LYS A 274 -43.43 8.52 -17.53
CA LYS A 274 -44.81 8.40 -17.04
C LYS A 274 -44.93 8.38 -15.52
N ARG A 275 -43.84 8.10 -14.81
CA ARG A 275 -43.79 7.95 -13.35
C ARG A 275 -42.85 8.98 -12.69
N VAL A 276 -42.32 9.93 -13.45
CA VAL A 276 -41.54 11.05 -12.93
C VAL A 276 -42.50 12.17 -12.57
N THR A 277 -42.41 12.72 -11.36
CA THR A 277 -43.24 13.87 -10.95
C THR A 277 -42.53 15.18 -11.28
N ASP A 278 -43.30 16.23 -11.56
CA ASP A 278 -42.76 17.56 -11.85
C ASP A 278 -41.85 18.06 -10.71
N GLY A 279 -40.64 18.48 -11.06
CA GLY A 279 -39.62 18.96 -10.11
C GLY A 279 -38.82 17.87 -9.39
N GLN A 280 -39.01 16.58 -9.74
CA GLN A 280 -38.22 15.50 -9.18
C GLN A 280 -36.78 15.53 -9.74
N GLU A 281 -35.78 15.64 -8.86
CA GLU A 281 -34.37 15.48 -9.25
C GLU A 281 -34.08 14.00 -9.53
N LEU A 282 -33.62 13.71 -10.75
CA LEU A 282 -33.24 12.36 -11.16
C LEU A 282 -31.71 12.19 -11.11
N GLN A 283 -31.25 11.04 -10.64
CA GLN A 283 -29.83 10.67 -10.65
C GLN A 283 -29.31 10.35 -12.07
N ALA A 284 -30.21 10.05 -13.00
CA ALA A 284 -29.94 9.74 -14.40
C ALA A 284 -31.15 10.15 -15.26
N GLU A 285 -30.93 10.27 -16.57
CA GLU A 285 -32.00 10.52 -17.54
C GLU A 285 -33.05 9.40 -17.53
N THR A 286 -34.24 9.69 -18.05
CA THR A 286 -35.33 8.70 -18.18
C THR A 286 -35.02 7.65 -19.24
N MET A 287 -35.71 6.52 -19.15
CA MET A 287 -35.60 5.45 -20.15
C MET A 287 -35.95 5.94 -21.56
N GLU A 288 -37.03 6.72 -21.68
CA GLU A 288 -37.47 7.29 -22.96
C GLU A 288 -36.45 8.29 -23.53
N GLU A 289 -35.76 9.07 -22.70
CA GLU A 289 -34.66 9.93 -23.17
C GLU A 289 -33.49 9.10 -23.70
N PHE A 290 -33.12 8.01 -23.02
CA PHE A 290 -32.10 7.09 -23.53
C PHE A 290 -32.51 6.42 -24.84
N ILE A 291 -33.80 6.11 -25.03
CA ILE A 291 -34.35 5.61 -26.30
C ILE A 291 -34.23 6.68 -27.39
N ARG A 292 -34.65 7.93 -27.12
CA ARG A 292 -34.54 9.05 -28.09
C ARG A 292 -33.10 9.30 -28.50
N ARG A 293 -32.16 9.19 -27.55
CA ARG A 293 -30.72 9.27 -27.80
C ARG A 293 -30.15 8.01 -28.46
N LYS A 294 -30.95 6.99 -28.79
CA LYS A 294 -30.51 5.70 -29.36
C LYS A 294 -29.46 4.97 -28.53
N GLN A 295 -29.47 5.18 -27.20
CA GLN A 295 -28.59 4.48 -26.25
C GLN A 295 -29.16 3.14 -25.78
N ILE A 296 -30.45 2.90 -25.98
CA ILE A 296 -31.04 1.58 -25.81
C ILE A 296 -30.95 0.82 -27.13
N LEU A 297 -30.32 -0.36 -27.08
CA LEU A 297 -30.28 -1.31 -28.19
C LEU A 297 -31.43 -2.31 -28.01
N PHE A 298 -32.41 -2.25 -28.90
CA PHE A 298 -33.46 -3.26 -29.00
C PHE A 298 -33.00 -4.43 -29.88
N PRO A 299 -33.45 -5.67 -29.60
CA PRO A 299 -33.14 -6.83 -30.43
C PRO A 299 -33.67 -6.68 -31.87
N ALA A 300 -32.81 -6.88 -32.87
CA ALA A 300 -33.18 -6.80 -34.28
C ALA A 300 -33.92 -8.06 -34.76
N GLU A 301 -33.39 -9.23 -34.43
CA GLU A 301 -33.96 -10.54 -34.76
C GLU A 301 -34.46 -11.23 -33.49
N GLU A 302 -35.79 -11.31 -33.34
CA GLU A 302 -36.42 -11.91 -32.16
C GLU A 302 -37.80 -12.49 -32.48
N LYS A 303 -38.26 -13.43 -31.66
CA LYS A 303 -39.66 -13.87 -31.68
C LYS A 303 -40.54 -12.70 -31.18
N VAL A 304 -41.59 -12.42 -31.94
CA VAL A 304 -42.62 -11.44 -31.58
C VAL A 304 -43.96 -12.15 -31.58
N VAL A 305 -44.79 -11.88 -30.57
CA VAL A 305 -46.15 -12.42 -30.48
C VAL A 305 -47.15 -11.30 -30.24
N ILE A 306 -48.40 -11.55 -30.60
CA ILE A 306 -49.55 -10.72 -30.24
C ILE A 306 -50.57 -11.67 -29.62
N TRP A 307 -50.97 -11.40 -28.38
CA TRP A 307 -52.07 -12.10 -27.73
C TRP A 307 -53.32 -11.23 -27.80
N ASN A 308 -54.41 -11.75 -28.38
CA ASN A 308 -55.63 -10.98 -28.63
C ASN A 308 -56.64 -11.04 -27.48
N SER A 309 -56.38 -11.86 -26.46
CA SER A 309 -57.23 -12.00 -25.27
C SER A 309 -56.41 -12.37 -24.04
N LEU A 310 -56.99 -12.18 -22.85
CA LEU A 310 -56.39 -12.64 -21.58
C LEU A 310 -56.22 -14.17 -21.55
N ASP A 311 -57.16 -14.92 -22.14
CA ASP A 311 -57.09 -16.38 -22.19
C ASP A 311 -55.88 -16.86 -23.00
N GLU A 312 -55.54 -16.17 -24.10
CA GLU A 312 -54.32 -16.46 -24.87
C GLU A 312 -53.05 -16.21 -24.04
N ILE A 313 -53.04 -15.17 -23.20
CA ILE A 313 -51.92 -14.88 -22.30
C ILE A 313 -51.79 -15.97 -21.23
N TYR A 314 -52.90 -16.36 -20.59
CA TYR A 314 -52.87 -17.44 -19.60
C TYR A 314 -52.42 -18.77 -20.19
N ALA A 315 -52.91 -19.11 -21.39
CA ALA A 315 -52.48 -20.30 -22.12
C ALA A 315 -50.98 -20.25 -22.47
N ALA A 316 -50.47 -19.08 -22.90
CA ALA A 316 -49.04 -18.88 -23.17
C ALA A 316 -48.19 -19.04 -21.91
N ILE A 317 -48.62 -18.48 -20.76
CA ILE A 317 -47.94 -18.64 -19.47
C ILE A 317 -47.88 -20.12 -19.07
N GLU A 318 -48.99 -20.85 -19.22
CA GLU A 318 -49.05 -22.28 -18.89
C GLU A 318 -48.19 -23.14 -19.81
N ALA A 319 -48.15 -22.80 -21.10
CA ALA A 319 -47.28 -23.44 -22.08
C ALA A 319 -45.79 -23.04 -21.93
N GLY A 320 -45.48 -22.04 -21.11
CA GLY A 320 -44.14 -21.44 -21.01
C GLY A 320 -43.73 -20.66 -22.26
N ASP A 321 -44.67 -20.32 -23.14
CA ASP A 321 -44.42 -19.55 -24.37
C ASP A 321 -44.50 -18.04 -24.14
N VAL A 322 -43.72 -17.56 -23.18
CA VAL A 322 -43.61 -16.14 -22.82
C VAL A 322 -42.15 -15.70 -22.86
N PRO A 323 -41.84 -14.39 -22.93
CA PRO A 323 -40.46 -13.93 -22.82
C PRO A 323 -39.81 -14.45 -21.53
N VAL A 324 -38.55 -14.91 -21.62
CA VAL A 324 -37.82 -15.51 -20.50
C VAL A 324 -36.43 -14.90 -20.30
N THR A 325 -35.92 -14.99 -19.08
CA THR A 325 -34.53 -14.62 -18.78
C THR A 325 -33.52 -15.52 -19.53
N PRO A 326 -32.39 -15.00 -20.05
CA PRO A 326 -31.49 -15.76 -20.93
C PRO A 326 -30.88 -17.02 -20.31
N LYS A 327 -30.42 -16.94 -19.03
CA LYS A 327 -29.67 -18.02 -18.35
C LYS A 327 -30.58 -19.01 -17.61
N ARG A 328 -31.52 -18.49 -16.80
CA ARG A 328 -32.38 -19.33 -15.92
C ARG A 328 -33.74 -19.65 -16.55
N LYS A 329 -34.04 -19.11 -17.74
CA LYS A 329 -35.30 -19.32 -18.46
C LYS A 329 -36.55 -19.02 -17.62
N ARG A 330 -36.42 -18.13 -16.62
CA ARG A 330 -37.55 -17.64 -15.81
C ARG A 330 -38.48 -16.79 -16.67
N PRO A 331 -39.80 -17.04 -16.64
CA PRO A 331 -40.80 -16.19 -17.28
C PRO A 331 -40.71 -14.73 -16.82
N LEU A 332 -40.85 -13.79 -17.75
CA LEU A 332 -40.94 -12.35 -17.48
C LEU A 332 -42.39 -11.87 -17.36
N ILE A 333 -43.34 -12.65 -17.88
CA ILE A 333 -44.79 -12.45 -17.69
C ILE A 333 -45.30 -13.70 -16.98
N THR A 334 -45.99 -13.51 -15.86
CA THR A 334 -46.51 -14.56 -14.99
C THR A 334 -47.97 -14.30 -14.66
N LYS A 335 -48.65 -15.27 -14.03
CA LYS A 335 -50.03 -15.08 -13.55
C LYS A 335 -50.16 -13.97 -12.50
N THR A 336 -49.05 -13.60 -11.86
CA THR A 336 -48.98 -12.56 -10.82
C THR A 336 -48.43 -11.23 -11.32
N THR A 337 -48.09 -11.13 -12.61
CA THR A 337 -47.67 -9.88 -13.21
C THR A 337 -48.83 -8.89 -13.15
N PRO A 338 -48.63 -7.66 -12.62
CA PRO A 338 -49.64 -6.61 -12.63
C PRO A 338 -50.12 -6.25 -14.03
N ASP A 339 -51.37 -5.80 -14.14
CA ASP A 339 -51.97 -5.23 -15.34
C ASP A 339 -51.83 -6.13 -16.58
N LEU A 340 -52.12 -7.43 -16.47
CA LEU A 340 -51.99 -8.38 -17.60
C LEU A 340 -52.77 -7.94 -18.84
N GLU A 341 -53.89 -7.24 -18.64
CA GLU A 341 -54.70 -6.64 -19.70
C GLU A 341 -53.94 -5.64 -20.58
N PHE A 342 -52.86 -5.04 -20.07
CA PHE A 342 -51.99 -4.15 -20.84
C PHE A 342 -51.41 -4.83 -22.09
N TRP A 343 -51.11 -6.13 -21.97
CA TRP A 343 -50.43 -6.91 -23.01
C TRP A 343 -51.35 -7.36 -24.15
N VAL A 344 -52.67 -7.26 -23.97
CA VAL A 344 -53.64 -7.65 -25.00
C VAL A 344 -53.53 -6.72 -26.21
N GLY A 345 -53.34 -7.31 -27.39
CA GLY A 345 -53.19 -6.61 -28.67
C GLY A 345 -51.83 -5.92 -28.86
N LYS A 346 -50.86 -6.09 -27.94
CA LYS A 346 -49.50 -5.52 -28.08
C LYS A 346 -48.57 -6.48 -28.82
N GLN A 347 -47.61 -5.94 -29.56
CA GLN A 347 -46.49 -6.72 -30.10
C GLN A 347 -45.45 -6.93 -29.01
N ILE A 348 -45.21 -8.18 -28.61
CA ILE A 348 -44.37 -8.52 -27.45
C ILE A 348 -43.08 -9.17 -27.93
N GLY A 349 -41.95 -8.53 -27.66
CA GLY A 349 -40.62 -9.03 -28.02
C GLY A 349 -40.09 -10.02 -26.98
N PHE A 350 -39.51 -11.12 -27.45
CA PHE A 350 -38.87 -12.13 -26.60
C PHE A 350 -37.40 -11.83 -26.31
N GLY A 351 -36.78 -10.93 -27.07
CA GLY A 351 -35.40 -10.55 -26.89
C GLY A 351 -35.20 -9.60 -25.72
N ARG A 352 -33.93 -9.24 -25.47
CA ARG A 352 -33.54 -8.42 -24.34
C ARG A 352 -32.97 -7.06 -24.79
N PRO A 353 -33.62 -5.95 -24.45
CA PRO A 353 -33.04 -4.63 -24.60
C PRO A 353 -31.76 -4.46 -23.76
N LEU A 354 -30.75 -3.81 -24.33
CA LEU A 354 -29.45 -3.56 -23.70
C LEU A 354 -29.14 -2.07 -23.68
N PHE A 355 -28.32 -1.65 -22.73
CA PHE A 355 -27.77 -0.30 -22.70
C PHE A 355 -26.46 -0.26 -23.50
N LYS A 356 -26.29 0.70 -24.41
CA LYS A 356 -25.04 0.92 -25.12
C LYS A 356 -24.07 1.72 -24.24
N LYS A 357 -23.04 1.04 -23.75
CA LYS A 357 -21.95 1.66 -23.00
C LYS A 357 -20.80 1.99 -23.95
N PHE A 358 -20.65 3.26 -24.29
CA PHE A 358 -19.61 3.72 -25.22
C PHE A 358 -18.23 3.73 -24.56
N TRP A 359 -17.20 3.37 -25.34
CA TRP A 359 -15.82 3.37 -24.87
C TRP A 359 -15.38 4.75 -24.36
N LYS A 360 -15.67 5.79 -25.15
CA LYS A 360 -15.28 7.18 -24.85
C LYS A 360 -15.96 7.77 -23.61
N ASP A 361 -17.08 7.19 -23.17
CA ASP A 361 -17.89 7.69 -22.05
C ASP A 361 -17.57 6.92 -20.75
N LEU A 362 -16.56 6.04 -20.77
CA LEU A 362 -16.12 5.35 -19.57
C LEU A 362 -15.48 6.32 -18.57
N ARG A 363 -15.91 6.24 -17.30
CA ARG A 363 -15.32 7.02 -16.20
C ARG A 363 -13.84 6.71 -15.97
N SER A 364 -13.42 5.49 -16.29
CA SER A 364 -12.03 5.04 -16.18
C SER A 364 -11.72 3.99 -17.24
N HIS A 365 -10.56 4.15 -17.86
CA HIS A 365 -9.96 3.21 -18.80
C HIS A 365 -9.03 2.20 -18.11
N VAL A 366 -9.06 2.14 -16.78
CA VAL A 366 -8.26 1.22 -15.98
C VAL A 366 -9.18 0.29 -15.20
N ASN A 367 -8.88 -1.01 -15.25
CA ASN A 367 -9.51 -2.02 -14.40
C ASN A 367 -8.88 -1.99 -13.01
N PRO A 368 -9.69 -2.01 -11.95
CA PRO A 368 -9.19 -2.07 -10.59
C PRO A 368 -8.50 -3.41 -10.30
N LEU A 369 -7.60 -3.40 -9.32
CA LEU A 369 -6.93 -4.60 -8.84
C LEU A 369 -7.90 -5.53 -8.09
N SER A 370 -7.82 -6.83 -8.38
CA SER A 370 -8.52 -7.85 -7.60
C SER A 370 -7.93 -7.97 -6.19
N SER A 371 -8.77 -8.14 -5.17
CA SER A 371 -8.33 -8.48 -3.82
C SER A 371 -7.90 -9.94 -3.67
N TRP A 372 -8.06 -10.76 -4.71
CA TRP A 372 -7.61 -12.14 -4.74
C TRP A 372 -6.35 -12.27 -5.59
N ILE A 373 -5.28 -12.82 -5.01
CA ILE A 373 -4.05 -13.14 -5.72
C ILE A 373 -4.16 -14.58 -6.19
N PHE A 374 -4.27 -14.74 -7.51
CA PHE A 374 -4.40 -16.00 -8.18
C PHE A 374 -3.08 -16.74 -8.25
N ARG A 375 -3.13 -18.02 -8.59
CA ARG A 375 -1.93 -18.73 -9.04
C ARG A 375 -1.64 -18.50 -10.51
N ILE A 376 -0.38 -18.68 -10.87
CA ILE A 376 0.09 -18.68 -12.27
C ILE A 376 -0.71 -19.66 -13.15
N ASN A 377 -1.13 -20.81 -12.60
CA ASN A 377 -1.86 -21.83 -13.35
C ASN A 377 -3.39 -21.72 -13.23
N GLU A 378 -3.91 -20.76 -12.45
CA GLU A 378 -5.36 -20.54 -12.36
C GLU A 378 -5.80 -19.69 -13.54
N VAL A 379 -6.65 -20.25 -14.40
CA VAL A 379 -7.22 -19.52 -15.54
C VAL A 379 -8.28 -18.56 -15.00
N TYR A 380 -7.98 -17.26 -15.08
CA TYR A 380 -8.93 -16.19 -14.78
C TYR A 380 -9.22 -15.41 -16.05
N ASP A 381 -10.44 -15.59 -16.57
CA ASP A 381 -10.93 -14.95 -17.81
C ASP A 381 -11.97 -13.85 -17.50
N ASP A 382 -11.71 -13.09 -16.44
CA ASP A 382 -12.50 -11.91 -16.11
C ASP A 382 -11.70 -10.66 -16.48
N GLU A 383 -12.16 -9.98 -17.53
CA GLU A 383 -11.53 -8.75 -18.01
C GLU A 383 -11.88 -7.53 -17.16
N ASP A 384 -12.72 -7.64 -16.12
CA ASP A 384 -13.16 -6.48 -15.34
C ASP A 384 -12.20 -6.14 -14.18
N PHE A 385 -11.22 -7.01 -13.88
CA PHE A 385 -10.20 -6.78 -12.83
C PHE A 385 -8.77 -7.00 -13.35
N ALA A 386 -7.82 -6.28 -12.78
CA ALA A 386 -6.41 -6.64 -12.86
C ALA A 386 -6.15 -7.77 -11.87
N ALA A 387 -5.74 -8.94 -12.36
CA ALA A 387 -5.42 -10.10 -11.54
C ALA A 387 -3.91 -10.18 -11.32
N MET A 388 -3.49 -10.24 -10.06
CA MET A 388 -2.11 -10.61 -9.72
C MET A 388 -1.99 -12.12 -9.66
N THR A 389 -0.86 -12.62 -10.12
CA THR A 389 -0.52 -14.04 -10.01
C THR A 389 0.73 -14.21 -9.16
N SER A 390 0.72 -15.22 -8.30
CA SER A 390 1.87 -15.60 -7.50
C SER A 390 2.12 -17.10 -7.59
N PRO A 391 3.39 -17.55 -7.66
CA PRO A 391 3.75 -18.95 -7.48
C PRO A 391 3.54 -19.38 -6.03
N GLN A 392 3.74 -20.68 -5.76
CA GLN A 392 3.71 -21.20 -4.41
C GLN A 392 4.82 -20.60 -3.54
N ALA A 393 4.63 -20.58 -2.21
CA ALA A 393 5.58 -19.99 -1.26
C ALA A 393 7.01 -20.60 -1.34
N GLY A 394 7.16 -21.78 -1.95
CA GLY A 394 8.46 -22.43 -2.18
C GLY A 394 9.42 -21.65 -3.09
N GLU A 395 8.91 -20.83 -4.03
CA GLU A 395 9.75 -20.10 -4.99
C GLU A 395 10.83 -19.26 -4.30
N GLY A 396 10.48 -18.56 -3.22
CA GLY A 396 11.46 -17.75 -2.49
C GLY A 396 12.65 -18.57 -1.99
N THR A 397 12.41 -19.82 -1.56
CA THR A 397 13.48 -20.71 -1.08
C THR A 397 14.35 -21.21 -2.22
N GLU A 398 13.74 -21.49 -3.38
CA GLU A 398 14.45 -21.89 -4.61
C GLU A 398 15.35 -20.75 -5.11
N VAL A 399 14.85 -19.52 -5.13
CA VAL A 399 15.63 -18.33 -5.50
C VAL A 399 16.78 -18.10 -4.52
N ILE A 400 16.55 -18.21 -3.21
CA ILE A 400 17.64 -18.11 -2.21
C ILE A 400 18.70 -19.20 -2.42
N GLN A 401 18.28 -20.43 -2.72
CA GLN A 401 19.22 -21.51 -2.99
C GLN A 401 19.99 -21.28 -4.29
N ALA A 402 19.37 -20.72 -5.33
CA ALA A 402 20.05 -20.34 -6.57
C ALA A 402 21.10 -19.24 -6.34
N ILE A 403 20.77 -18.25 -5.52
CA ILE A 403 21.67 -17.12 -5.21
C ILE A 403 22.86 -17.59 -4.36
N PHE A 404 22.62 -18.39 -3.32
CA PHE A 404 23.64 -18.72 -2.32
C PHE A 404 24.27 -20.11 -2.48
N GLY A 405 23.74 -20.96 -3.34
CA GLY A 405 24.09 -22.38 -3.45
C GLY A 405 23.66 -23.24 -2.26
N ARG A 406 23.04 -22.63 -1.24
CA ARG A 406 22.56 -23.29 -0.01
C ARG A 406 21.41 -22.49 0.59
N LYS A 407 20.64 -23.11 1.50
CA LYS A 407 19.61 -22.39 2.26
C LYS A 407 20.26 -21.57 3.37
N VAL A 408 20.30 -20.24 3.21
CA VAL A 408 20.87 -19.30 4.20
C VAL A 408 19.82 -18.47 4.94
N PHE A 409 18.56 -18.49 4.47
CA PHE A 409 17.46 -17.72 5.05
C PHE A 409 16.20 -18.57 5.11
N GLN A 410 15.38 -18.36 6.14
CA GLN A 410 14.13 -19.10 6.34
C GLN A 410 12.95 -18.29 5.83
N TYR A 411 12.05 -18.94 5.10
CA TYR A 411 10.77 -18.36 4.64
C TYR A 411 10.89 -17.03 3.84
N PRO A 412 11.81 -16.90 2.87
CA PRO A 412 11.83 -15.73 1.99
C PRO A 412 10.52 -15.61 1.20
N LYS A 413 10.00 -14.38 1.06
CA LYS A 413 8.83 -14.12 0.22
C LYS A 413 9.17 -14.33 -1.27
N PRO A 414 8.23 -14.84 -2.08
CA PRO A 414 8.44 -15.04 -3.52
C PRO A 414 8.68 -13.72 -4.26
N PRO A 415 9.75 -13.57 -5.07
CA PRO A 415 9.99 -12.35 -5.85
C PRO A 415 8.83 -12.00 -6.79
N ALA A 416 8.18 -12.98 -7.41
CA ALA A 416 7.05 -12.73 -8.30
C ALA A 416 5.87 -12.02 -7.59
N LEU A 417 5.59 -12.40 -6.34
CA LEU A 417 4.58 -11.73 -5.52
C LEU A 417 4.96 -10.27 -5.24
N ILE A 418 6.18 -10.06 -4.73
CA ILE A 418 6.64 -8.72 -4.33
C ILE A 418 6.73 -7.80 -5.54
N LYS A 419 7.27 -8.29 -6.66
CA LYS A 419 7.37 -7.54 -7.91
C LYS A 419 6.01 -7.06 -8.40
N GLU A 420 4.98 -7.91 -8.40
CA GLU A 420 3.66 -7.50 -8.84
C GLU A 420 3.00 -6.51 -7.86
N LEU A 421 3.14 -6.70 -6.55
CA LEU A 421 2.66 -5.72 -5.55
C LEU A 421 3.31 -4.34 -5.78
N LEU A 422 4.63 -4.30 -5.97
CA LEU A 422 5.36 -3.06 -6.23
C LEU A 422 4.98 -2.44 -7.58
N ARG A 423 4.78 -3.25 -8.63
CA ARG A 423 4.28 -2.77 -9.92
C ARG A 423 2.92 -2.10 -9.78
N GLN A 424 2.05 -2.62 -8.93
CA GLN A 424 0.73 -2.05 -8.70
C GLN A 424 0.75 -0.83 -7.78
N ALA A 425 1.72 -0.72 -6.87
CA ALA A 425 1.75 0.32 -5.83
C ALA A 425 2.71 1.50 -6.10
N SER A 426 3.63 1.37 -7.07
CA SER A 426 4.70 2.35 -7.33
C SER A 426 4.82 2.74 -8.81
N LYS A 427 5.49 3.86 -9.04
CA LYS A 427 5.84 4.44 -10.34
C LYS A 427 7.35 4.72 -10.39
N PRO A 428 7.94 4.97 -11.58
CA PRO A 428 9.31 5.45 -11.67
C PRO A 428 9.56 6.68 -10.78
N GLY A 429 10.66 6.66 -10.01
CA GLY A 429 11.10 7.75 -9.15
C GLY A 429 10.67 7.61 -7.69
N ASP A 430 9.73 6.72 -7.41
CA ASP A 430 9.22 6.46 -6.07
C ASP A 430 10.27 5.80 -5.16
N ILE A 431 10.13 6.01 -3.85
CA ILE A 431 10.94 5.36 -2.81
C ILE A 431 10.12 4.23 -2.16
N ILE A 432 10.70 3.04 -2.13
CA ILE A 432 10.14 1.83 -1.53
C ILE A 432 10.94 1.52 -0.25
N LEU A 433 10.25 1.34 0.87
CA LEU A 433 10.83 0.98 2.16
C LEU A 433 10.39 -0.42 2.58
N ASP A 434 11.34 -1.21 3.04
CA ASP A 434 11.10 -2.47 3.76
C ASP A 434 11.97 -2.51 5.01
N PHE A 435 11.34 -2.28 6.16
CA PHE A 435 12.02 -2.30 7.47
C PHE A 435 11.96 -3.67 8.17
N PHE A 436 11.57 -4.72 7.44
CA PHE A 436 11.72 -6.12 7.78
C PHE A 436 12.38 -6.87 6.61
N ALA A 437 13.42 -6.26 6.03
CA ALA A 437 13.93 -6.67 4.72
C ALA A 437 14.40 -8.12 4.65
N GLY A 438 14.96 -8.64 5.75
CA GLY A 438 15.41 -10.03 5.88
C GLY A 438 16.25 -10.47 4.68
N SER A 439 15.70 -11.33 3.84
CA SER A 439 16.35 -11.81 2.62
C SER A 439 16.46 -10.81 1.45
N ALA A 440 16.07 -9.54 1.58
CA ALA A 440 16.13 -8.50 0.56
C ALA A 440 15.32 -8.77 -0.74
N THR A 441 14.24 -9.57 -0.69
CA THR A 441 13.38 -9.79 -1.87
C THR A 441 12.87 -8.47 -2.44
N THR A 442 12.47 -7.52 -1.59
CA THR A 442 11.98 -6.20 -2.00
C THR A 442 13.01 -5.42 -2.82
N GLY A 443 14.28 -5.38 -2.37
CA GLY A 443 15.34 -4.67 -3.10
C GLY A 443 15.62 -5.28 -4.47
N GLN A 444 15.66 -6.61 -4.57
CA GLN A 444 15.78 -7.29 -5.87
C GLN A 444 14.65 -6.90 -6.82
N CYS A 445 13.40 -6.92 -6.35
CA CYS A 445 12.25 -6.62 -7.19
C CYS A 445 12.23 -5.16 -7.66
N VAL A 446 12.73 -4.21 -6.85
CA VAL A 446 12.88 -2.81 -7.26
C VAL A 446 13.89 -2.67 -8.39
N LEU A 447 15.03 -3.36 -8.31
CA LEU A 447 16.04 -3.35 -9.38
C LEU A 447 15.50 -3.97 -10.67
N GLU A 448 14.86 -5.15 -10.57
CA GLU A 448 14.24 -5.81 -11.72
C GLU A 448 13.17 -4.94 -12.39
N LEU A 449 12.31 -4.29 -11.61
CA LEU A 449 11.27 -3.41 -12.17
C LEU A 449 11.88 -2.23 -12.92
N ASN A 450 12.93 -1.62 -12.38
CA ASN A 450 13.61 -0.53 -13.07
C ASN A 450 14.22 -0.97 -14.40
N GLU A 451 14.79 -2.18 -14.47
CA GLU A 451 15.29 -2.73 -15.73
C GLU A 451 14.15 -3.03 -16.72
N GLU A 452 13.03 -3.55 -16.23
CA GLU A 452 11.87 -3.92 -17.06
C GLU A 452 11.12 -2.70 -17.64
N ASP A 453 11.04 -1.59 -16.90
CA ASP A 453 10.25 -0.41 -17.28
C ASP A 453 11.05 0.88 -17.49
N ASP A 454 12.38 0.78 -17.63
CA ASP A 454 13.33 1.91 -17.72
C ASP A 454 13.12 2.92 -16.58
N GLY A 455 12.82 2.39 -15.41
CA GLY A 455 12.49 3.13 -14.20
C GLY A 455 13.70 3.53 -13.37
N ASN A 456 13.45 4.37 -12.37
CA ASN A 456 14.45 4.85 -11.43
C ASN A 456 13.95 4.85 -9.98
N ARG A 457 13.11 3.87 -9.63
CA ARG A 457 12.67 3.61 -8.25
C ARG A 457 13.88 3.40 -7.34
N ARG A 458 13.77 3.83 -6.09
CA ARG A 458 14.79 3.63 -5.05
C ARG A 458 14.27 2.70 -3.96
N PHE A 459 15.14 1.89 -3.38
CA PHE A 459 14.81 1.12 -2.19
C PHE A 459 15.57 1.60 -0.95
N ILE A 460 14.93 1.43 0.20
CA ILE A 460 15.52 1.50 1.53
C ILE A 460 15.18 0.20 2.24
N LEU A 461 16.19 -0.59 2.59
CA LEU A 461 16.03 -1.84 3.32
C LEU A 461 16.61 -1.69 4.72
N CYS A 462 15.85 -2.04 5.75
CA CYS A 462 16.37 -2.16 7.11
C CYS A 462 16.38 -3.62 7.53
N SER A 463 17.53 -4.10 7.98
CA SER A 463 17.71 -5.47 8.44
C SER A 463 18.65 -5.47 9.65
N ASN A 464 18.34 -6.29 10.65
CA ASN A 464 19.16 -6.42 11.84
C ASN A 464 20.27 -7.48 11.62
N SER A 465 21.19 -7.59 12.56
CA SER A 465 22.19 -8.65 12.55
C SER A 465 21.62 -10.01 12.97
N GLU A 466 20.59 -10.00 13.84
CA GLU A 466 20.15 -11.14 14.67
C GLU A 466 21.27 -11.76 15.52
N ALA A 467 22.35 -11.02 15.77
CA ALA A 467 23.41 -11.46 16.67
C ALA A 467 22.81 -11.71 18.06
N THR A 468 23.22 -12.80 18.69
CA THR A 468 22.83 -13.12 20.07
C THR A 468 24.07 -13.38 20.91
N ALA A 469 23.92 -13.43 22.24
CA ALA A 469 25.00 -13.85 23.12
C ALA A 469 25.57 -15.25 22.77
N ALA A 470 24.78 -16.11 22.11
CA ALA A 470 25.22 -17.43 21.67
C ALA A 470 25.85 -17.44 20.27
N ASP A 471 25.55 -16.44 19.44
CA ASP A 471 26.06 -16.31 18.07
C ASP A 471 26.29 -14.83 17.75
N VAL A 472 27.42 -14.31 18.22
CA VAL A 472 27.78 -12.88 18.15
C VAL A 472 28.18 -12.46 16.73
N ASN A 473 28.60 -13.41 15.91
CA ASN A 473 29.09 -13.13 14.55
C ASN A 473 27.99 -13.15 13.49
N LYS A 474 26.79 -13.66 13.83
CA LYS A 474 25.64 -13.67 12.93
C LYS A 474 25.29 -12.25 12.51
N ASN A 475 25.21 -12.02 11.20
CA ASN A 475 24.78 -10.74 10.66
C ASN A 475 23.94 -10.94 9.40
N ILE A 476 22.62 -11.03 9.56
CA ILE A 476 21.71 -11.22 8.42
C ILE A 476 21.79 -10.07 7.43
N CYS A 477 21.87 -8.82 7.90
CA CYS A 477 21.98 -7.66 7.03
C CYS A 477 23.21 -7.75 6.11
N ARG A 478 24.39 -8.04 6.66
CA ARG A 478 25.63 -8.14 5.88
C ARG A 478 25.68 -9.39 5.01
N ASP A 479 25.42 -10.55 5.61
CA ASP A 479 25.74 -11.86 5.04
C ASP A 479 24.62 -12.41 4.15
N VAL A 480 23.40 -11.86 4.26
CA VAL A 480 22.24 -12.27 3.46
C VAL A 480 21.64 -11.10 2.69
N THR A 481 21.23 -10.02 3.36
CA THR A 481 20.52 -8.89 2.72
C THR A 481 21.40 -8.22 1.66
N ALA A 482 22.57 -7.71 2.05
CA ALA A 482 23.49 -7.03 1.15
C ALA A 482 24.13 -8.00 0.15
N GLU A 483 24.49 -9.21 0.60
CA GLU A 483 25.09 -10.21 -0.28
C GLU A 483 24.14 -10.68 -1.40
N ARG A 484 22.84 -10.81 -1.11
CA ARG A 484 21.85 -11.06 -2.16
C ARG A 484 21.89 -9.97 -3.23
N LEU A 485 21.85 -8.71 -2.83
CA LEU A 485 21.83 -7.58 -3.77
C LEU A 485 23.10 -7.53 -4.61
N ARG A 486 24.28 -7.78 -4.02
CA ARG A 486 25.54 -7.88 -4.79
C ARG A 486 25.47 -8.95 -5.87
N ARG A 487 24.91 -10.13 -5.54
CA ARG A 487 24.77 -11.24 -6.50
C ARG A 487 23.72 -10.97 -7.56
N VAL A 488 22.61 -10.32 -7.22
CA VAL A 488 21.61 -9.87 -8.20
C VAL A 488 22.26 -8.89 -9.19
N VAL A 489 23.05 -7.93 -8.70
CA VAL A 489 23.72 -6.95 -9.56
C VAL A 489 24.82 -7.59 -10.41
N ALA A 490 25.53 -8.60 -9.90
CA ALA A 490 26.56 -9.32 -10.66
C ALA A 490 25.99 -10.40 -11.60
N GLY A 491 24.73 -10.80 -11.43
CA GLY A 491 24.16 -12.02 -12.01
C GLY A 491 24.51 -13.27 -11.19
N PHE A 492 23.64 -14.29 -11.24
CA PHE A 492 23.81 -15.53 -10.46
C PHE A 492 23.11 -16.71 -11.13
N ALA A 493 23.65 -17.94 -11.05
CA ALA A 493 22.97 -19.19 -11.42
C ALA A 493 22.13 -19.17 -12.72
N GLY A 494 22.61 -18.51 -13.78
CA GLY A 494 21.91 -18.39 -15.06
C GLY A 494 20.89 -17.24 -15.15
N PHE A 495 20.73 -16.44 -14.09
CA PHE A 495 20.04 -15.16 -14.09
C PHE A 495 21.00 -14.05 -14.51
N GLU A 496 20.51 -13.16 -15.39
CA GLU A 496 21.26 -12.02 -15.88
C GLU A 496 21.52 -10.98 -14.78
N ALA A 497 22.59 -10.21 -14.96
CA ALA A 497 22.94 -9.11 -14.08
C ALA A 497 21.90 -7.98 -14.21
N VAL A 498 21.48 -7.42 -13.07
CA VAL A 498 20.54 -6.29 -13.03
C VAL A 498 21.26 -5.04 -12.53
N PRO A 499 21.28 -3.92 -13.27
CA PRO A 499 21.94 -2.70 -12.81
C PRO A 499 21.42 -2.23 -11.45
N GLY A 500 22.34 -1.93 -10.54
CA GLY A 500 21.98 -1.50 -9.20
C GLY A 500 23.18 -1.03 -8.39
N ASP A 501 22.86 -0.28 -7.35
CA ASP A 501 23.79 0.28 -6.38
C ASP A 501 23.14 0.21 -4.99
N PHE A 502 23.93 0.28 -3.92
CA PHE A 502 23.41 0.63 -2.60
C PHE A 502 24.52 1.11 -1.67
N ALA A 503 24.19 2.06 -0.79
CA ALA A 503 25.00 2.39 0.37
C ALA A 503 24.65 1.45 1.51
N TYR A 504 25.68 0.86 2.13
CA TYR A 504 25.53 0.09 3.37
C TYR A 504 25.78 1.00 4.57
N LEU A 505 24.73 1.26 5.34
CA LEU A 505 24.77 2.15 6.50
C LEU A 505 24.69 1.33 7.79
N LYS A 506 25.57 1.64 8.74
CA LYS A 506 25.43 1.23 10.14
C LYS A 506 24.87 2.38 10.95
N LEU A 507 24.27 2.06 12.10
CA LEU A 507 23.73 3.04 13.02
C LEU A 507 24.58 3.13 14.28
N ILE A 508 24.87 4.36 14.70
CA ILE A 508 25.46 4.68 15.99
C ILE A 508 24.47 5.50 16.81
N LYS A 509 24.54 5.37 18.14
CA LYS A 509 23.65 6.03 19.08
C LYS A 509 24.45 6.88 20.05
N TYR A 510 24.01 8.12 20.25
CA TYR A 510 24.57 9.04 21.23
C TYR A 510 23.49 9.52 22.19
N ASP A 511 23.84 9.71 23.46
CA ASP A 511 22.98 10.51 24.34
C ASP A 511 22.89 11.94 23.77
N PRO A 512 21.71 12.59 23.78
CA PRO A 512 21.58 13.96 23.28
C PRO A 512 22.58 14.96 23.88
N ALA A 513 23.00 14.76 25.14
CA ALA A 513 23.99 15.62 25.78
C ALA A 513 25.39 15.45 25.17
N ASP A 514 25.71 14.27 24.64
CA ASP A 514 27.02 13.91 24.11
C ASP A 514 27.15 14.21 22.60
N VAL A 515 26.03 14.43 21.90
CA VAL A 515 26.01 14.70 20.45
C VAL A 515 26.94 15.84 20.04
N ALA A 516 26.98 16.93 20.82
CA ALA A 516 27.83 18.08 20.50
C ALA A 516 29.33 17.79 20.60
N LEU A 517 29.72 16.74 21.32
CA LEU A 517 31.10 16.34 21.57
C LEU A 517 31.53 15.20 20.66
N ASP A 518 30.66 14.19 20.50
CA ASP A 518 31.03 12.92 19.89
C ASP A 518 30.60 12.77 18.43
N ALA A 519 29.57 13.51 17.99
CA ALA A 519 29.10 13.39 16.62
C ALA A 519 30.06 14.10 15.65
N THR A 520 30.38 13.45 14.54
CA THR A 520 31.39 13.94 13.61
C THR A 520 30.79 14.78 12.47
N PRO A 521 31.60 15.63 11.81
CA PRO A 521 31.17 16.30 10.57
C PRO A 521 30.69 15.32 9.50
N GLU A 522 31.26 14.12 9.43
CA GLU A 522 30.84 13.06 8.51
C GLU A 522 29.42 12.57 8.85
N ASN A 523 29.06 12.42 10.14
CA ASN A 523 27.68 12.09 10.52
C ASN A 523 26.69 13.19 10.08
N ALA A 524 27.08 14.46 10.21
CA ALA A 524 26.27 15.57 9.73
C ALA A 524 26.11 15.57 8.21
N PHE A 525 27.21 15.37 7.47
CA PHE A 525 27.19 15.27 6.01
C PHE A 525 26.26 14.17 5.52
N LEU A 526 26.40 12.95 6.07
CA LEU A 526 25.55 11.82 5.70
C LEU A 526 24.09 12.09 6.04
N THR A 527 23.80 12.65 7.21
CA THR A 527 22.42 13.00 7.62
C THR A 527 21.80 14.05 6.70
N LEU A 528 22.56 15.08 6.31
CA LEU A 528 22.10 16.10 5.35
C LEU A 528 21.89 15.50 3.97
N SER A 529 22.78 14.61 3.53
CA SER A 529 22.68 13.93 2.24
C SER A 529 21.43 13.07 2.18
N LEU A 530 21.15 12.25 3.20
CA LEU A 530 19.91 11.49 3.29
C LEU A 530 18.66 12.39 3.31
N ARG A 531 18.77 13.61 3.87
CA ARG A 531 17.65 14.55 3.97
C ARG A 531 17.40 15.33 2.68
N HIS A 532 18.43 15.63 1.90
CA HIS A 532 18.35 16.64 0.84
C HIS A 532 18.82 16.17 -0.54
N ALA A 533 19.64 15.11 -0.61
CA ALA A 533 20.19 14.62 -1.86
C ALA A 533 19.37 13.45 -2.41
N ASP A 534 19.33 13.34 -3.74
CA ASP A 534 18.70 12.19 -4.40
C ASP A 534 19.57 10.94 -4.40
N LYS A 535 20.89 11.16 -4.31
CA LYS A 535 21.92 10.13 -4.20
C LYS A 535 22.85 10.49 -3.04
N LEU A 536 23.25 9.49 -2.28
CA LEU A 536 24.28 9.58 -1.26
C LEU A 536 25.67 9.53 -1.92
N THR A 537 26.61 10.31 -1.39
CA THR A 537 28.05 10.19 -1.68
C THR A 537 28.80 10.00 -0.36
N ALA A 538 30.05 9.53 -0.42
CA ALA A 538 30.92 9.50 0.75
C ALA A 538 31.30 10.94 1.16
N ALA A 539 31.49 11.15 2.47
CA ALA A 539 32.17 12.35 2.95
C ALA A 539 33.64 12.26 2.56
N ASP A 540 34.24 13.38 2.14
CA ASP A 540 35.65 13.45 1.79
C ASP A 540 36.40 14.41 2.73
N ASP A 541 37.73 14.48 2.59
CA ASP A 541 38.59 15.30 3.45
C ASP A 541 38.54 16.81 3.15
N SER A 542 37.70 17.23 2.18
CA SER A 542 37.56 18.64 1.83
C SER A 542 36.95 19.45 2.97
N ASP A 543 37.36 20.71 3.06
CA ASP A 543 36.83 21.65 4.03
C ASP A 543 35.33 21.93 3.82
N VAL A 544 34.87 21.77 2.58
CA VAL A 544 33.51 22.05 2.15
C VAL A 544 33.08 21.06 1.08
N GLN A 545 31.84 20.58 1.18
CA GLN A 545 31.20 19.71 0.21
C GLN A 545 29.78 20.18 -0.10
N LEU A 546 29.41 20.14 -1.37
CA LEU A 546 28.03 20.35 -1.82
C LEU A 546 27.21 19.09 -1.52
N VAL A 547 26.15 19.23 -0.72
CA VAL A 547 25.26 18.12 -0.36
C VAL A 547 24.19 17.93 -1.41
N ALA A 548 23.47 19.01 -1.73
CA ALA A 548 22.34 18.96 -2.65
C ALA A 548 22.10 20.33 -3.28
N ARG A 549 21.42 20.33 -4.43
CA ARG A 549 20.99 21.55 -5.12
C ARG A 549 19.60 21.37 -5.70
N GLY A 550 18.78 22.41 -5.63
CA GLY A 550 17.42 22.40 -6.17
C GLY A 550 16.70 23.72 -5.97
N GLY A 551 15.89 24.15 -6.96
CA GLY A 551 15.10 25.38 -6.86
C GLY A 551 15.93 26.66 -6.63
N GLY A 552 17.18 26.71 -7.10
CA GLY A 552 18.10 27.83 -6.88
C GLY A 552 18.65 27.94 -5.45
N LEU A 553 18.57 26.87 -4.66
CA LEU A 553 19.19 26.73 -3.34
C LEU A 553 20.25 25.62 -3.39
N ALA A 554 21.41 25.87 -2.80
CA ALA A 554 22.42 24.85 -2.51
C ALA A 554 22.49 24.56 -1.00
N VAL A 555 22.50 23.28 -0.64
CA VAL A 555 22.76 22.81 0.73
C VAL A 555 24.23 22.40 0.81
N ILE A 556 24.94 22.95 1.78
CA ILE A 556 26.39 22.83 1.88
C ILE A 556 26.77 22.38 3.28
N HIS A 557 27.68 21.42 3.34
CA HIS A 557 28.35 21.02 4.56
C HIS A 557 29.77 21.61 4.55
N CYS A 558 30.09 22.46 5.53
CA CYS A 558 31.37 23.15 5.65
C CYS A 558 32.05 22.71 6.96
N LYS A 559 32.88 21.66 6.86
CA LYS A 559 33.64 21.07 7.98
C LYS A 559 34.60 22.07 8.61
N ARG A 560 35.27 22.91 7.80
CA ARG A 560 36.19 23.96 8.28
C ARG A 560 36.02 25.24 7.47
N VAL A 561 35.85 26.37 8.15
CA VAL A 561 35.77 27.68 7.48
C VAL A 561 37.17 28.18 7.11
N THR A 562 37.62 27.83 5.89
CA THR A 562 38.86 28.31 5.29
C THR A 562 38.59 29.30 4.16
N LYS A 563 39.63 30.02 3.71
CA LYS A 563 39.51 30.94 2.58
C LYS A 563 39.06 30.20 1.31
N ALA A 564 39.65 29.02 1.04
CA ALA A 564 39.27 28.19 -0.09
C ALA A 564 37.81 27.71 0.00
N ALA A 565 37.34 27.34 1.20
CA ALA A 565 35.94 26.97 1.41
C ALA A 565 34.97 28.12 1.11
N LEU A 566 35.28 29.33 1.58
CA LEU A 566 34.48 30.53 1.29
C LEU A 566 34.47 30.88 -0.20
N GLU A 567 35.62 30.79 -0.86
CA GLU A 567 35.74 31.03 -2.32
C GLU A 567 34.94 30.00 -3.13
N PHE A 568 35.00 28.72 -2.74
CA PHE A 568 34.19 27.66 -3.35
C PHE A 568 32.69 27.96 -3.22
N MET A 569 32.21 28.29 -2.01
CA MET A 569 30.79 28.59 -1.77
C MET A 569 30.33 29.86 -2.50
N ALA A 570 31.18 30.89 -2.58
CA ALA A 570 30.90 32.12 -3.31
C ALA A 570 30.80 31.89 -4.83
N ALA A 571 31.60 30.96 -5.37
CA ALA A 571 31.65 30.63 -6.79
C ALA A 571 30.46 29.75 -7.26
N LEU A 572 29.70 29.15 -6.34
CA LEU A 572 28.51 28.38 -6.71
C LEU A 572 27.50 29.24 -7.49
N PRO A 573 26.81 28.72 -8.50
CA PRO A 573 25.85 29.50 -9.29
C PRO A 573 24.59 29.88 -8.49
N GLU A 574 24.24 29.13 -7.44
CA GLU A 574 23.04 29.35 -6.64
C GLU A 574 23.12 30.67 -5.84
N ALA A 575 22.09 31.50 -5.93
CA ALA A 575 22.01 32.77 -5.19
C ALA A 575 21.72 32.56 -3.69
N ARG A 576 21.06 31.44 -3.35
CA ARG A 576 20.67 31.10 -1.98
C ARG A 576 21.48 29.90 -1.50
N LEU A 577 22.05 30.01 -0.31
CA LEU A 577 22.85 28.94 0.31
C LEU A 577 22.30 28.60 1.70
N ALA A 578 22.17 27.31 2.00
CA ALA A 578 21.97 26.79 3.34
C ALA A 578 23.26 26.09 3.77
N VAL A 579 24.03 26.71 4.68
CA VAL A 579 25.37 26.24 5.04
C VAL A 579 25.39 25.73 6.47
N TYR A 580 25.82 24.49 6.65
CA TYR A 580 26.04 23.87 7.95
C TYR A 580 27.53 23.90 8.28
N SER A 581 27.92 24.62 9.33
CA SER A 581 29.32 24.92 9.66
C SER A 581 29.58 24.95 11.17
N ASP A 582 30.84 24.75 11.56
CA ASP A 582 31.33 24.99 12.92
C ASP A 582 31.34 26.49 13.30
N ARG A 583 31.35 27.39 12.31
CA ARG A 583 31.34 28.86 12.52
C ARG A 583 30.26 29.54 11.67
N PRO A 584 28.97 29.31 11.97
CA PRO A 584 27.88 29.75 11.12
C PRO A 584 27.83 31.28 10.92
N HIS A 585 28.05 32.06 11.98
CA HIS A 585 28.06 33.53 11.88
C HIS A 585 29.14 34.05 10.94
N THR A 586 30.34 33.45 10.95
CA THR A 586 31.44 33.87 10.07
C THR A 586 31.12 33.56 8.61
N VAL A 587 30.52 32.41 8.32
CA VAL A 587 30.10 32.04 6.97
C VAL A 587 29.05 33.02 6.44
N GLU A 588 28.02 33.28 7.24
CA GLU A 588 26.92 34.17 6.89
C GLU A 588 27.41 35.59 6.60
N GLU A 589 28.24 36.17 7.48
CA GLU A 589 28.80 37.51 7.30
C GLU A 589 29.63 37.61 6.00
N ARG A 590 30.52 36.63 5.77
CA ARG A 590 31.47 36.67 4.65
C ARG A 590 30.81 36.46 3.29
N LEU A 591 29.87 35.51 3.20
CA LEU A 591 29.21 35.20 1.95
C LEU A 591 28.10 36.22 1.61
N SER A 592 27.42 36.77 2.62
CA SER A 592 26.42 37.83 2.40
C SER A 592 27.06 39.12 1.90
N ALA A 593 28.26 39.46 2.39
CA ALA A 593 29.05 40.56 1.85
C ALA A 593 29.41 40.38 0.36
N GLY A 594 29.48 39.13 -0.12
CA GLY A 594 29.68 38.77 -1.53
C GLY A 594 28.41 38.71 -2.37
N GLY A 595 27.25 39.12 -1.84
CA GLY A 595 25.97 39.19 -2.56
C GLY A 595 25.17 37.88 -2.58
N LYS A 596 25.55 36.87 -1.80
CA LYS A 596 24.75 35.64 -1.60
C LYS A 596 23.68 35.86 -0.52
N THR A 597 22.53 35.22 -0.65
CA THR A 597 21.57 35.09 0.46
C THR A 597 21.90 33.80 1.22
N VAL A 598 22.43 33.92 2.44
CA VAL A 598 22.93 32.75 3.20
C VAL A 598 22.14 32.56 4.48
N ASN A 599 21.64 31.35 4.68
CA ASN A 599 21.18 30.87 5.98
C ASN A 599 22.23 29.90 6.53
N SER A 600 22.91 30.28 7.60
CA SER A 600 23.94 29.43 8.20
C SER A 600 23.45 28.77 9.49
N TYR A 601 23.80 27.50 9.68
CA TYR A 601 23.41 26.67 10.82
C TYR A 601 24.63 26.01 11.45
N ALA A 602 24.53 25.63 12.72
CA ALA A 602 25.56 24.81 13.34
C ALA A 602 25.54 23.40 12.73
N ILE A 603 26.69 22.73 12.65
CA ILE A 603 26.76 21.32 12.24
C ILE A 603 25.84 20.44 13.11
N ALA A 604 25.76 20.71 14.42
CA ALA A 604 24.87 20.01 15.33
C ALA A 604 23.38 20.12 14.94
N ASP A 605 22.95 21.23 14.32
CA ASP A 605 21.56 21.40 13.87
C ASP A 605 21.21 20.43 12.75
N ALA A 606 22.19 20.04 11.91
CA ALA A 606 21.98 19.03 10.87
C ALA A 606 21.56 17.69 11.47
N ILE A 607 22.16 17.36 12.61
CA ILE A 607 22.11 16.08 13.31
C ILE A 607 20.81 15.96 14.14
N VAL A 608 20.51 16.98 14.96
CA VAL A 608 19.40 16.95 15.92
C VAL A 608 18.04 17.21 15.26
N LYS A 609 18.02 17.98 14.16
CA LYS A 609 16.76 18.37 13.51
C LYS A 609 15.97 17.15 13.02
N GLY A 610 14.74 17.02 13.51
CA GLY A 610 13.85 15.91 13.18
C GLY A 610 14.05 14.65 14.02
N GLN A 611 15.01 14.64 14.96
CA GLN A 611 15.26 13.52 15.88
C GLN A 611 14.65 13.71 17.29
N ASN A 612 13.98 14.84 17.55
CA ASN A 612 13.36 15.13 18.84
C ASN A 612 12.28 14.08 19.21
N LYS A 613 12.12 13.87 20.53
CA LYS A 613 11.19 12.89 21.13
C LYS A 613 9.83 12.89 20.44
N VAL A 614 9.36 11.70 20.06
CA VAL A 614 7.96 11.46 19.68
C VAL A 614 7.11 12.00 20.83
N GLY A 615 6.24 12.98 20.56
CA GLY A 615 5.21 13.37 21.53
C GLY A 615 4.40 12.13 21.89
N MET A 616 4.39 11.78 23.18
CA MET A 616 3.68 10.61 23.71
C MET A 616 2.23 10.62 23.23
#